data_AF-A0A7K6E6L0-F1
#
_entry.id   AF-A0A7K6E6L0-F1
#
_cell.length_a   1.000
_cell.length_b   1.000
_cell.length_c   1.000
_cell.angle_alpha   90.00
_cell.angle_beta   90.00
_cell.angle_gamma   90.00
#
_symmetry.space_group_name_H-M   'P 1'
#
loop_
_entity.id
_entity.type
_entity.pdbx_description
1 polymer ?
#
loop_
_entity_poly.entity_id
_entity_poly.type
_entity_poly.pdbx_seq_one_letter_code
_entity_poly.pdbx_strand_id
1 'polypeptide(L)'
;RRDDLLVGAPLYMARRPDGQRSELGRLYLYLGRGQQRLAGPPQTLTGTHPYGRFAAAIASLGDLDKDGFGGPGGVLTSLLSPDVAVGAPQGGDSGSGQVFIFRGQSEGLAPVATQRLDSPFTGPAAFGFALRGATDLDGNGYAGTALARHRPATALPRRCHHPGTDPLLVPSDLLVGAYGAAKVAVYQGLPVVMAQTQLSVPDGLNPEVLDCVLPDSSARVSW
;
A
#
# COMPACT_ATOMS: atom_id res chain seq x y z
N ARG A 1 21.38 1.70 -7.86
CA ARG A 1 19.99 2.16 -7.62
C ARG A 1 19.40 2.60 -8.95
N ARG A 2 18.22 2.14 -9.33
CA ARG A 2 17.50 2.62 -10.52
C ARG A 2 16.08 2.89 -10.11
N ASP A 3 15.66 4.13 -10.31
CA ASP A 3 14.34 4.57 -9.90
C ASP A 3 13.35 4.33 -11.05
N ASP A 4 12.14 3.91 -10.70
CA ASP A 4 11.02 3.82 -11.63
C ASP A 4 10.43 5.22 -11.89
N LEU A 5 9.85 5.42 -13.07
CA LEU A 5 9.22 6.68 -13.45
C LEU A 5 7.70 6.52 -13.57
N LEU A 6 6.96 7.35 -12.83
CA LEU A 6 5.51 7.46 -12.90
C LEU A 6 5.13 8.77 -13.61
N VAL A 7 4.24 8.68 -14.61
CA VAL A 7 3.74 9.82 -15.36
C VAL A 7 2.22 9.83 -15.34
N GLY A 8 1.64 10.91 -14.86
CA GLY A 8 0.20 11.15 -14.90
C GLY A 8 -0.23 11.86 -16.19
N ALA A 9 -1.32 11.39 -16.78
CA ALA A 9 -2.01 12.02 -17.91
C ALA A 9 -3.49 12.17 -17.56
N PRO A 10 -3.85 13.13 -16.70
CA PRO A 10 -5.21 13.27 -16.17
C PRO A 10 -6.27 13.57 -17.23
N LEU A 11 -5.87 14.14 -18.38
CA LEU A 11 -6.77 14.42 -19.50
C LEU A 11 -6.81 13.29 -20.55
N TYR A 12 -6.26 12.12 -20.23
CA TYR A 12 -6.25 10.99 -21.16
C TYR A 12 -7.68 10.54 -21.50
N MET A 13 -7.96 10.45 -22.80
CA MET A 13 -9.24 10.00 -23.34
C MET A 13 -9.18 8.52 -23.69
N ALA A 14 -10.10 7.72 -23.15
CA ALA A 14 -10.24 6.30 -23.47
C ALA A 14 -11.60 6.02 -24.11
N ARG A 15 -11.70 4.94 -24.90
CA ARG A 15 -13.00 4.40 -25.29
C ARG A 15 -13.56 3.56 -24.15
N ARG A 16 -14.82 3.82 -23.80
CA ARG A 16 -15.59 3.03 -22.86
C ARG A 16 -16.29 1.86 -23.58
N PRO A 17 -16.83 0.87 -22.86
CA PRO A 17 -17.54 -0.26 -23.45
C PRO A 17 -18.75 0.14 -24.32
N ASP A 18 -19.36 1.31 -24.05
CA ASP A 18 -20.44 1.91 -24.84
C ASP A 18 -19.97 2.51 -26.19
N GLY A 19 -18.68 2.41 -26.51
CA GLY A 19 -18.07 2.97 -27.72
C GLY A 19 -17.77 4.47 -27.66
N GLN A 20 -18.28 5.19 -26.65
CA GLN A 20 -18.02 6.61 -26.46
C GLN A 20 -16.61 6.85 -25.94
N ARG A 21 -16.04 8.02 -26.28
CA ARG A 21 -14.80 8.48 -25.66
C ARG A 21 -15.12 9.34 -24.45
N SER A 22 -14.37 9.14 -23.38
CA SER A 22 -14.45 9.99 -22.20
C SER A 22 -13.07 10.22 -21.64
N GLU A 23 -12.89 11.38 -21.01
CA GLU A 23 -11.70 11.68 -20.21
C GLU A 23 -11.74 10.76 -19.00
N LEU A 24 -10.77 9.87 -18.87
CA LEU A 24 -10.66 8.97 -17.72
C LEU A 24 -9.40 9.24 -16.90
N GLY A 25 -8.39 9.85 -17.52
CA GLY A 25 -7.06 9.95 -16.95
C GLY A 25 -6.30 8.63 -17.00
N ARG A 26 -4.97 8.71 -17.03
CA ARG A 26 -4.10 7.54 -17.10
C ARG A 26 -2.81 7.76 -16.32
N LEU A 27 -2.38 6.72 -15.61
CA LEU A 27 -1.05 6.60 -15.02
C LEU A 27 -0.20 5.70 -15.91
N TYR A 28 1.02 6.12 -16.19
CA TYR A 28 2.05 5.32 -16.86
C TYR A 28 3.17 5.02 -15.88
N LEU A 29 3.58 3.76 -15.79
CA LEU A 29 4.73 3.32 -15.03
C LEU A 29 5.79 2.78 -15.99
N TYR A 30 6.96 3.39 -15.95
CA TYR A 30 8.15 2.95 -16.68
C TYR A 30 9.15 2.37 -15.69
N LEU A 31 9.36 1.05 -15.78
CA LEU A 31 10.26 0.34 -14.89
C LEU A 31 11.73 0.60 -15.25
N GLY A 32 12.55 0.88 -14.24
CA GLY A 32 13.99 1.13 -14.36
C GLY A 32 14.86 -0.11 -14.60
N ARG A 33 14.30 -1.21 -15.13
CA ARG A 33 14.98 -2.52 -15.26
C ARG A 33 15.76 -2.65 -16.59
N GLY A 34 16.91 -3.33 -16.57
CA GLY A 34 17.68 -3.72 -17.77
C GLY A 34 18.60 -2.63 -18.36
N GLN A 35 19.65 -2.98 -19.11
CA GLN A 35 20.71 -2.02 -19.51
C GLN A 35 20.23 -0.75 -20.26
N GLN A 36 19.08 -0.82 -20.93
CA GLN A 36 18.43 0.31 -21.60
C GLN A 36 17.33 0.91 -20.71
N ARG A 37 17.50 2.18 -20.32
CA ARG A 37 16.58 2.89 -19.41
C ARG A 37 15.20 3.04 -20.06
N LEU A 38 14.13 2.66 -19.37
CA LEU A 38 12.72 2.94 -19.76
C LEU A 38 12.34 2.39 -21.17
N ALA A 39 13.02 1.33 -21.64
CA ALA A 39 12.91 0.87 -23.03
C ALA A 39 11.75 -0.10 -23.29
N GLY A 40 11.14 -0.67 -22.25
CA GLY A 40 9.95 -1.51 -22.36
C GLY A 40 8.66 -0.69 -22.46
N PRO A 41 7.55 -1.28 -22.96
CA PRO A 41 6.25 -0.63 -22.90
C PRO A 41 5.87 -0.33 -21.44
N PRO A 42 5.32 0.87 -21.14
CA PRO A 42 4.92 1.20 -19.78
C PRO A 42 3.71 0.36 -19.36
N GLN A 43 3.65 0.02 -18.08
CA GLN A 43 2.40 -0.41 -17.47
C GLN A 43 1.45 0.79 -17.43
N THR A 44 0.17 0.58 -17.73
CA THR A 44 -0.84 1.65 -17.72
C THR A 44 -2.01 1.32 -16.79
N LEU A 45 -2.38 2.26 -15.94
CA LEU A 45 -3.61 2.21 -15.14
C LEU A 45 -4.51 3.35 -15.59
N THR A 46 -5.78 3.07 -15.88
CA THR A 46 -6.74 4.07 -16.39
C THR A 46 -7.82 4.31 -15.35
N GLY A 47 -8.21 5.58 -15.17
CA GLY A 47 -9.29 5.92 -14.25
C GLY A 47 -10.62 5.31 -14.66
N THR A 48 -11.52 5.17 -13.70
CA THR A 48 -12.84 4.57 -13.92
C THR A 48 -13.96 5.60 -14.05
N HIS A 49 -13.77 6.80 -13.50
CA HIS A 49 -14.78 7.87 -13.48
C HIS A 49 -14.53 8.87 -14.62
N PRO A 50 -15.49 9.08 -15.54
CA PRO A 50 -15.44 10.14 -16.54
C PRO A 50 -15.20 11.51 -15.91
N TYR A 51 -14.27 12.27 -16.48
CA TYR A 51 -13.84 13.60 -16.02
C TYR A 51 -13.27 13.62 -14.60
N GLY A 52 -12.94 12.46 -14.04
CA GLY A 52 -12.40 12.34 -12.68
C GLY A 52 -10.94 12.78 -12.55
N ARG A 53 -10.25 13.04 -13.67
CA ARG A 53 -8.84 13.44 -13.76
C ARG A 53 -7.91 12.50 -12.99
N PHE A 54 -8.07 11.20 -13.20
CA PHE A 54 -7.21 10.20 -12.57
C PHE A 54 -5.73 10.45 -12.88
N ALA A 55 -4.87 10.29 -11.87
CA ALA A 55 -3.45 10.61 -11.92
C ALA A 55 -3.14 12.11 -12.12
N ALA A 56 -4.00 12.99 -11.61
CA ALA A 56 -3.71 14.43 -11.50
C ALA A 56 -2.65 14.73 -10.42
N ALA A 57 -2.59 13.90 -9.38
CA ALA A 57 -1.56 13.93 -8.36
C ALA A 57 -1.07 12.50 -8.08
N ILE A 58 0.23 12.35 -7.81
CA ILE A 58 0.87 11.07 -7.54
C ILE A 58 1.83 11.29 -6.37
N ALA A 59 1.78 10.42 -5.36
CA ALA A 59 2.73 10.43 -4.25
C ALA A 59 3.22 9.02 -3.96
N SER A 60 4.53 8.87 -3.76
CA SER A 60 5.09 7.64 -3.22
C SER A 60 4.74 7.51 -1.74
N LEU A 61 4.38 6.30 -1.32
CA LEU A 61 4.11 5.93 0.07
C LEU A 61 5.27 5.11 0.67
N GLY A 62 6.24 4.71 -0.15
CA GLY A 62 7.22 3.69 0.23
C GLY A 62 6.55 2.32 0.33
N ASP A 63 7.04 1.49 1.24
CA ASP A 63 6.45 0.19 1.55
C ASP A 63 5.44 0.36 2.70
N LEU A 64 4.16 0.52 2.35
CA LEU A 64 3.06 0.80 3.27
C LEU A 64 2.75 -0.45 4.09
N ASP A 65 2.66 -1.62 3.46
CA ASP A 65 2.24 -2.84 4.15
C ASP A 65 3.37 -3.81 4.53
N LYS A 66 4.63 -3.40 4.32
CA LYS A 66 5.85 -4.14 4.71
C LYS A 66 5.99 -5.48 4.03
N ASP A 67 5.46 -5.60 2.82
CA ASP A 67 5.63 -6.78 1.99
C ASP A 67 7.02 -6.84 1.33
N GLY A 68 7.83 -5.78 1.49
CA GLY A 68 9.20 -5.68 1.00
C GLY A 68 9.31 -4.89 -0.31
N PHE A 69 8.22 -4.38 -0.88
CA PHE A 69 8.24 -3.62 -2.13
C PHE A 69 8.43 -2.12 -1.87
N GLY A 70 9.62 -1.58 -2.18
CA GLY A 70 9.93 -0.14 -2.03
C GLY A 70 10.36 0.30 -0.62
N GLY A 71 10.64 -0.65 0.28
CA GLY A 71 11.10 -0.41 1.65
C GLY A 71 12.63 -0.27 1.77
N PRO A 72 13.16 0.19 2.92
CA PRO A 72 14.59 0.32 3.17
C PRO A 72 15.33 -1.01 3.43
N GLY A 73 14.65 -2.16 3.31
CA GLY A 73 15.26 -3.49 3.37
C GLY A 73 16.37 -3.65 2.33
N GLY A 74 17.26 -4.63 2.52
CA GLY A 74 18.54 -4.78 1.80
C GLY A 74 18.53 -4.71 0.26
N VAL A 75 19.72 -4.87 -0.34
CA VAL A 75 20.03 -4.63 -1.77
C VAL A 75 19.01 -5.19 -2.78
N LEU A 76 18.24 -6.22 -2.43
CA LEU A 76 17.27 -6.87 -3.32
C LEU A 76 15.87 -6.20 -3.31
N THR A 77 15.44 -5.59 -2.20
CA THR A 77 14.11 -4.94 -2.07
C THR A 77 14.09 -3.51 -2.63
N SER A 78 15.25 -2.89 -2.82
CA SER A 78 15.40 -1.58 -3.48
C SER A 78 15.18 -1.61 -5.01
N LEU A 79 14.91 -2.78 -5.60
CA LEU A 79 14.61 -2.95 -7.05
C LEU A 79 13.11 -3.07 -7.33
N LEU A 80 12.29 -2.88 -6.29
CA LEU A 80 10.86 -3.08 -6.28
C LEU A 80 10.16 -1.71 -6.25
N SER A 81 9.08 -1.58 -7.02
CA SER A 81 8.30 -0.33 -7.08
C SER A 81 7.65 -0.08 -5.71
N PRO A 82 7.68 1.15 -5.17
CA PRO A 82 6.99 1.48 -3.93
C PRO A 82 5.47 1.50 -4.13
N ASP A 83 4.74 1.47 -3.02
CA ASP A 83 3.33 1.79 -3.02
C ASP A 83 3.11 3.26 -3.38
N VAL A 84 1.99 3.53 -4.03
CA VAL A 84 1.68 4.84 -4.62
C VAL A 84 0.24 5.25 -4.32
N ALA A 85 0.07 6.49 -3.87
CA ALA A 85 -1.21 7.17 -3.84
C ALA A 85 -1.42 7.95 -5.15
N VAL A 86 -2.59 7.79 -5.76
CA VAL A 86 -2.97 8.42 -7.03
C VAL A 86 -4.28 9.17 -6.86
N GLY A 87 -4.27 10.47 -7.13
CA GLY A 87 -5.42 11.35 -6.97
C GLY A 87 -6.30 11.41 -8.21
N ALA A 88 -7.61 11.48 -7.99
CA ALA A 88 -8.65 11.77 -8.98
C ALA A 88 -9.58 12.85 -8.39
N PRO A 89 -9.22 14.14 -8.49
CA PRO A 89 -9.85 15.21 -7.72
C PRO A 89 -11.33 15.44 -8.05
N GLN A 90 -11.80 14.99 -9.21
CA GLN A 90 -13.20 15.07 -9.63
C GLN A 90 -13.84 13.68 -9.70
N GLY A 91 -13.16 12.64 -9.20
CA GLY A 91 -13.65 11.28 -9.17
C GLY A 91 -14.72 11.05 -8.11
N GLY A 92 -15.34 9.87 -8.17
CA GLY A 92 -16.42 9.44 -7.29
C GLY A 92 -17.80 9.92 -7.74
N ASP A 93 -18.85 9.27 -7.24
CA ASP A 93 -20.23 9.52 -7.66
C ASP A 93 -20.69 10.96 -7.34
N SER A 94 -20.16 11.57 -6.28
CA SER A 94 -20.45 12.96 -5.91
C SER A 94 -19.56 13.99 -6.63
N GLY A 95 -18.54 13.55 -7.38
CA GLY A 95 -17.52 14.43 -7.95
C GLY A 95 -16.66 15.18 -6.91
N SER A 96 -16.69 14.77 -5.64
CA SER A 96 -15.95 15.43 -4.55
C SER A 96 -14.46 15.09 -4.56
N GLY A 97 -14.06 14.04 -5.29
CA GLY A 97 -12.68 13.59 -5.42
C GLY A 97 -12.40 12.29 -4.65
N GLN A 98 -11.43 11.55 -5.17
CA GLN A 98 -10.99 10.25 -4.65
C GLN A 98 -9.47 10.14 -4.69
N VAL A 99 -8.91 9.29 -3.82
CA VAL A 99 -7.51 8.86 -3.87
C VAL A 99 -7.47 7.33 -3.90
N PHE A 100 -6.62 6.78 -4.75
CA PHE A 100 -6.42 5.35 -4.92
C PHE A 100 -5.03 4.95 -4.42
N ILE A 101 -4.96 3.88 -3.63
CA ILE A 101 -3.70 3.30 -3.16
C ILE A 101 -3.40 2.08 -4.03
N PHE A 102 -2.27 2.12 -4.74
CA PHE A 102 -1.77 1.00 -5.52
C PHE A 102 -0.53 0.44 -4.85
N ARG A 103 -0.56 -0.87 -4.62
CA ARG A 103 0.58 -1.59 -4.06
C ARG A 103 1.66 -1.84 -5.11
N GLY A 104 2.92 -1.76 -4.71
CA GLY A 104 4.05 -2.30 -5.45
C GLY A 104 4.00 -3.83 -5.55
N GLN A 105 4.55 -4.38 -6.62
CA GLN A 105 4.72 -5.82 -6.79
C GLN A 105 5.93 -6.12 -7.70
N SER A 106 6.23 -7.40 -7.89
CA SER A 106 7.43 -7.84 -8.63
C SER A 106 7.42 -7.41 -10.08
N GLU A 107 6.28 -7.03 -10.65
CA GLU A 107 6.12 -6.62 -12.04
C GLU A 107 5.64 -5.18 -12.22
N GLY A 108 5.73 -4.34 -11.17
CA GLY A 108 5.32 -2.94 -11.19
C GLY A 108 4.28 -2.65 -10.12
N LEU A 109 3.17 -2.01 -10.48
CA LEU A 109 2.06 -1.77 -9.56
C LEU A 109 0.97 -2.83 -9.70
N ALA A 110 0.24 -3.13 -8.63
CA ALA A 110 -0.96 -3.94 -8.71
C ALA A 110 -1.98 -3.26 -9.66
N PRO A 111 -2.66 -3.99 -10.55
CA PRO A 111 -3.60 -3.40 -11.51
C PRO A 111 -4.88 -2.88 -10.86
N VAL A 112 -5.20 -3.35 -9.66
CA VAL A 112 -6.37 -2.95 -8.87
C VAL A 112 -5.87 -2.24 -7.62
N ALA A 113 -6.47 -1.08 -7.30
CA ALA A 113 -6.17 -0.37 -6.07
C ALA A 113 -6.56 -1.21 -4.86
N THR A 114 -5.66 -1.35 -3.89
CA THR A 114 -5.91 -2.07 -2.64
C THR A 114 -6.81 -1.29 -1.69
N GLN A 115 -6.80 0.04 -1.82
CA GLN A 115 -7.66 0.91 -1.04
C GLN A 115 -8.11 2.11 -1.87
N ARG A 116 -9.34 2.56 -1.61
CA ARG A 116 -9.90 3.80 -2.15
C ARG A 116 -10.31 4.69 -0.99
N LEU A 117 -9.89 5.95 -1.04
CA LEU A 117 -10.27 6.99 -0.09
C LEU A 117 -11.24 7.94 -0.79
N ASP A 118 -12.48 7.94 -0.35
CA ASP A 118 -13.52 8.88 -0.79
C ASP A 118 -13.42 10.19 0.00
N SER A 119 -13.72 11.33 -0.64
CA SER A 119 -13.71 12.64 0.03
C SER A 119 -14.60 12.63 1.28
N PRO A 120 -14.07 12.97 2.47
CA PRO A 120 -14.87 13.15 3.67
C PRO A 120 -15.56 14.52 3.72
N PHE A 121 -15.30 15.39 2.73
CA PHE A 121 -15.81 16.76 2.68
C PHE A 121 -16.99 16.87 1.72
N THR A 122 -17.95 17.73 2.08
CA THR A 122 -19.13 18.02 1.28
C THR A 122 -18.81 18.92 0.08
N GLY A 123 -19.60 18.79 -0.99
CA GLY A 123 -19.45 19.59 -2.21
C GLY A 123 -18.28 19.16 -3.10
N PRO A 124 -17.95 19.96 -4.15
CA PRO A 124 -16.86 19.68 -5.08
C PRO A 124 -15.51 19.96 -4.41
N ALA A 125 -15.10 19.10 -3.48
CA ALA A 125 -13.97 19.32 -2.60
C ALA A 125 -12.61 19.25 -3.30
N ALA A 126 -12.54 18.71 -4.52
CA ALA A 126 -11.28 18.45 -5.21
C ALA A 126 -10.30 17.62 -4.36
N PHE A 127 -10.83 16.64 -3.61
CA PHE A 127 -10.06 15.77 -2.73
C PHE A 127 -9.10 14.90 -3.53
N GLY A 128 -7.81 14.91 -3.19
CA GLY A 128 -6.77 14.22 -3.95
C GLY A 128 -6.06 15.11 -4.99
N PHE A 129 -6.33 16.42 -5.01
CA PHE A 129 -5.63 17.37 -5.88
C PHE A 129 -4.15 17.54 -5.53
N ALA A 130 -3.80 17.38 -4.26
CA ALA A 130 -2.43 17.39 -3.78
C ALA A 130 -2.24 16.21 -2.83
N LEU A 131 -1.10 15.51 -2.97
CA LEU A 131 -0.77 14.34 -2.17
C LEU A 131 0.65 14.47 -1.64
N ARG A 132 0.87 14.03 -0.41
CA ARG A 132 2.21 13.86 0.16
C ARG A 132 2.23 12.61 1.03
N GLY A 133 3.13 11.68 0.73
CA GLY A 133 3.34 10.47 1.52
C GLY A 133 4.77 10.32 2.02
N ALA A 134 5.12 9.10 2.44
CA ALA A 134 6.46 8.67 2.82
C ALA A 134 7.13 9.52 3.91
N THR A 135 6.31 10.16 4.76
CA THR A 135 6.76 10.98 5.89
C THR A 135 5.95 10.58 7.12
N ASP A 136 6.63 10.46 8.26
CA ASP A 136 6.05 10.17 9.57
C ASP A 136 5.74 11.50 10.21
N LEU A 137 4.46 11.78 10.43
CA LEU A 137 4.02 13.05 10.96
C LEU A 137 3.77 13.02 12.46
N ASP A 138 3.49 11.85 13.03
CA ASP A 138 3.21 11.70 14.46
C ASP A 138 4.45 11.31 15.29
N GLY A 139 5.59 11.07 14.63
CA GLY A 139 6.87 10.79 15.27
C GLY A 139 6.91 9.42 15.93
N ASN A 140 6.05 8.51 15.49
CA ASN A 140 6.02 7.11 15.94
C ASN A 140 7.24 6.30 15.46
N GLY A 141 8.08 6.87 14.61
CA GLY A 141 9.36 6.30 14.14
C GLY A 141 9.33 5.73 12.73
N TYR A 142 8.32 6.06 11.92
CA TYR A 142 7.99 5.35 10.68
C TYR A 142 7.91 6.22 9.42
N ALA A 143 9.06 6.78 9.04
CA ALA A 143 9.36 7.15 7.66
C ALA A 143 10.87 7.13 7.48
N GLY A 144 11.32 6.73 6.28
CA GLY A 144 12.71 6.45 5.98
C GLY A 144 13.70 7.44 6.61
N THR A 145 14.51 6.95 7.55
CA THR A 145 15.75 7.56 8.04
C THR A 145 15.66 9.02 8.51
N ALA A 146 15.17 9.25 9.73
CA ALA A 146 15.62 10.40 10.52
C ALA A 146 16.85 10.00 11.36
N LEU A 147 18.03 10.10 10.74
CA LEU A 147 19.28 10.39 11.44
C LEU A 147 19.14 11.78 12.08
N ALA A 148 18.41 11.88 13.19
CA ALA A 148 18.33 13.09 14.01
C ALA A 148 18.04 12.74 15.48
N ARG A 149 18.78 11.78 16.04
CA ARG A 149 19.04 11.80 17.48
C ARG A 149 20.36 12.55 17.70
N HIS A 150 20.26 13.84 17.98
CA HIS A 150 21.27 14.52 18.79
C HIS A 150 21.35 13.73 20.10
N ARG A 151 22.38 12.89 20.24
CA ARG A 151 22.68 12.26 21.52
C ARG A 151 23.50 13.26 22.34
N PRO A 152 23.02 13.79 23.48
CA PRO A 152 23.92 14.01 24.58
C PRO A 152 24.33 12.62 25.10
N ALA A 153 25.64 12.40 25.19
CA ALA A 153 26.20 11.16 25.67
C ALA A 153 25.87 10.96 27.15
N THR A 154 25.08 9.94 27.47
CA THR A 154 25.16 9.29 28.78
C THR A 154 25.08 7.79 28.54
N ALA A 155 26.22 7.14 28.74
CA ALA A 155 26.37 5.69 28.65
C ALA A 155 25.63 5.04 29.83
N LEU A 156 24.50 4.38 29.53
CA LEU A 156 23.90 3.39 30.43
C LEU A 156 24.29 1.98 29.94
N PRO A 157 24.53 1.03 30.85
CA PRO A 157 25.11 -0.26 30.51
C PRO A 157 24.12 -1.07 29.68
N ARG A 158 24.66 -1.72 28.64
CA ARG A 158 23.94 -2.58 27.72
C ARG A 158 23.29 -3.74 28.47
N ARG A 159 21.96 -3.76 28.50
CA ARG A 159 21.18 -4.96 28.82
C ARG A 159 21.10 -5.84 27.57
N CYS A 160 21.27 -7.15 27.76
CA CYS A 160 21.26 -8.15 26.71
C CYS A 160 19.97 -8.06 25.87
N HIS A 161 20.14 -7.86 24.57
CA HIS A 161 19.06 -7.84 23.59
C HIS A 161 18.77 -9.29 23.18
N HIS A 162 17.54 -9.76 23.39
CA HIS A 162 17.05 -10.99 22.78
C HIS A 162 16.90 -10.78 21.27
N PRO A 163 17.42 -11.67 20.41
CA PRO A 163 17.11 -11.66 18.99
C PRO A 163 15.71 -12.29 18.84
N GLY A 164 14.66 -11.49 18.66
CA GLY A 164 13.32 -12.06 18.52
C GLY A 164 12.14 -11.10 18.49
N THR A 165 12.33 -9.81 18.70
CA THR A 165 11.28 -8.82 18.45
C THR A 165 11.79 -7.80 17.46
N ASP A 166 11.55 -8.05 16.18
CA ASP A 166 11.51 -6.97 15.20
C ASP A 166 10.55 -5.89 15.73
N PRO A 167 10.94 -4.61 15.70
CA PRO A 167 10.02 -3.56 16.09
C PRO A 167 8.82 -3.61 15.14
N LEU A 168 7.62 -3.68 15.70
CA LEU A 168 6.35 -3.65 14.95
C LEU A 168 6.33 -2.47 13.98
N LEU A 169 6.58 -2.74 12.70
CA LEU A 169 6.79 -1.75 11.65
C LEU A 169 5.45 -1.14 11.21
N VAL A 170 5.25 0.17 11.44
CA VAL A 170 4.01 0.88 11.12
C VAL A 170 4.13 1.56 9.73
N PRO A 171 3.03 1.68 8.95
CA PRO A 171 3.03 2.32 7.63
C PRO A 171 3.29 3.83 7.67
N SER A 172 3.68 4.41 6.52
CA SER A 172 3.83 5.86 6.38
C SER A 172 2.48 6.59 6.33
N ASP A 173 2.49 7.87 6.72
CA ASP A 173 1.28 8.71 6.66
C ASP A 173 1.07 9.30 5.27
N LEU A 174 -0.20 9.58 4.95
CA LEU A 174 -0.63 10.24 3.72
C LEU A 174 -1.41 11.53 4.03
N LEU A 175 -0.90 12.64 3.52
CA LEU A 175 -1.61 13.92 3.47
C LEU A 175 -2.36 14.04 2.15
N VAL A 176 -3.65 14.41 2.24
CA VAL A 176 -4.52 14.63 1.08
C VAL A 176 -5.12 16.03 1.13
N GLY A 177 -4.78 16.85 0.14
CA GLY A 177 -5.38 18.16 -0.06
C GLY A 177 -6.75 18.08 -0.72
N ALA A 178 -7.69 18.89 -0.24
CA ALA A 178 -9.01 19.12 -0.81
C ALA A 178 -9.19 20.62 -1.08
N TYR A 179 -8.81 21.05 -2.28
CA TYR A 179 -8.77 22.46 -2.66
C TYR A 179 -10.14 23.14 -2.53
N GLY A 180 -11.20 22.52 -3.04
CA GLY A 180 -12.55 23.08 -3.02
C GLY A 180 -13.16 23.16 -1.61
N ALA A 181 -12.63 22.41 -0.65
CA ALA A 181 -13.03 22.45 0.75
C ALA A 181 -12.11 23.30 1.64
N ALA A 182 -11.00 23.84 1.10
CA ALA A 182 -9.94 24.50 1.85
C ALA A 182 -9.43 23.68 3.06
N LYS A 183 -9.31 22.35 2.88
CA LYS A 183 -8.92 21.42 3.95
C LYS A 183 -7.83 20.46 3.50
N VAL A 184 -7.14 19.90 4.49
CA VAL A 184 -6.21 18.78 4.34
C VAL A 184 -6.68 17.67 5.27
N ALA A 185 -6.73 16.44 4.76
CA ALA A 185 -6.95 15.24 5.55
C ALA A 185 -5.61 14.53 5.77
N VAL A 186 -5.44 13.96 6.96
CA VAL A 186 -4.27 13.14 7.32
C VAL A 186 -4.75 11.71 7.51
N TYR A 187 -4.15 10.77 6.80
CA TYR A 187 -4.40 9.34 6.94
C TYR A 187 -3.16 8.70 7.54
N GLN A 188 -3.32 8.09 8.71
CA GLN A 188 -2.24 7.42 9.41
C GLN A 188 -2.14 5.95 9.01
N GLY A 189 -0.91 5.47 8.91
CA GLY A 189 -0.62 4.06 8.74
C GLY A 189 -1.04 3.23 9.95
N LEU A 190 -1.72 2.09 9.73
CA LEU A 190 -2.02 1.13 10.80
C LEU A 190 -1.06 -0.07 10.78
N PRO A 191 -0.66 -0.62 11.93
CA PRO A 191 0.21 -1.81 11.98
C PRO A 191 -0.35 -2.99 11.17
N VAL A 192 0.51 -3.65 10.41
CA VAL A 192 0.17 -4.87 9.66
C VAL A 192 0.55 -6.10 10.48
N VAL A 193 -0.40 -7.01 10.70
CA VAL A 193 -0.19 -8.26 11.45
C VAL A 193 -0.17 -9.44 10.49
N MET A 194 0.96 -10.16 10.48
CA MET A 194 1.13 -11.38 9.70
C MET A 194 0.89 -12.60 10.59
N ALA A 195 -0.11 -13.41 10.26
CA ALA A 195 -0.41 -14.66 10.97
C ALA A 195 -0.07 -15.86 10.08
N GLN A 196 0.69 -16.81 10.63
CA GLN A 196 0.96 -18.10 9.99
C GLN A 196 0.27 -19.19 10.81
N THR A 197 -0.54 -20.02 10.15
CA THR A 197 -1.24 -21.13 10.80
C THR A 197 -0.73 -22.45 10.24
N GLN A 198 -0.37 -23.38 11.12
CA GLN A 198 -0.06 -24.74 10.76
C GLN A 198 -1.14 -25.65 11.34
N LEU A 199 -1.84 -26.38 10.48
CA LEU A 199 -2.80 -27.40 10.88
C LEU A 199 -2.16 -28.76 10.64
N SER A 200 -2.03 -29.54 11.71
CA SER A 200 -1.60 -30.93 11.64
C SER A 200 -2.79 -31.82 11.96
N VAL A 201 -3.12 -32.74 11.05
CA VAL A 201 -4.17 -33.75 11.22
C VAL A 201 -3.53 -35.11 10.91
N PRO A 202 -3.90 -36.20 11.57
CA PRO A 202 -3.41 -37.53 11.20
C PRO A 202 -3.77 -37.87 9.75
N ASP A 203 -2.86 -38.54 9.04
CA ASP A 203 -3.06 -38.94 7.64
C ASP A 203 -4.13 -40.04 7.48
N GLY A 204 -4.52 -40.69 8.57
CA GLY A 204 -5.59 -41.67 8.62
C GLY A 204 -5.99 -42.02 10.04
N LEU A 205 -7.29 -42.29 10.23
CA LEU A 205 -7.83 -42.77 11.49
C LEU A 205 -7.90 -44.30 11.44
N ASN A 206 -7.26 -44.99 12.39
CA ASN A 206 -7.39 -46.43 12.52
C ASN A 206 -8.64 -46.76 13.37
N PRO A 207 -9.70 -47.37 12.81
CA PRO A 207 -10.92 -47.69 13.56
C PRO A 207 -10.72 -48.77 14.63
N GLU A 208 -9.61 -49.51 14.58
CA GLU A 208 -9.26 -50.52 15.59
C GLU A 208 -8.58 -49.90 16.83
N VAL A 209 -8.11 -48.66 16.73
CA VAL A 209 -7.41 -47.94 17.81
C VAL A 209 -8.38 -46.93 18.44
N LEU A 210 -8.98 -47.30 19.57
CA LEU A 210 -10.00 -46.52 20.27
C LEU A 210 -9.46 -45.91 21.58
N ASP A 211 -8.50 -45.00 21.44
CA ASP A 211 -7.74 -44.47 22.59
C ASP A 211 -8.42 -43.31 23.32
N CYS A 212 -9.52 -42.77 22.78
CA CYS A 212 -10.28 -41.68 23.40
C CYS A 212 -11.65 -42.15 23.91
N VAL A 213 -12.11 -41.57 25.03
CA VAL A 213 -13.47 -41.78 25.57
C VAL A 213 -14.28 -40.51 25.40
N LEU A 214 -15.48 -40.64 24.84
CA LEU A 214 -16.40 -39.52 24.65
C LEU A 214 -16.88 -38.97 26.01
N PRO A 215 -16.87 -37.65 26.23
CA PRO A 215 -17.54 -37.06 27.37
C PRO A 215 -19.02 -37.47 27.41
N ASP A 216 -19.57 -37.72 28.60
CA ASP A 216 -20.97 -38.12 28.85
C ASP A 216 -21.40 -39.49 28.31
N SER A 217 -20.45 -40.30 27.83
CA SER A 217 -20.69 -41.72 27.51
C SER A 217 -19.45 -42.56 27.87
N SER A 218 -19.61 -43.89 27.98
CA SER A 218 -18.46 -44.80 28.11
C SER A 218 -17.96 -45.32 26.75
N ALA A 219 -18.36 -44.68 25.64
CA ALA A 219 -18.01 -45.13 24.30
C ALA A 219 -16.56 -44.72 23.96
N ARG A 220 -15.79 -45.69 23.44
CA ARG A 220 -14.41 -45.48 22.98
C ARG A 220 -14.38 -45.20 21.47
N VAL A 221 -13.59 -44.22 21.04
CA VAL A 221 -13.50 -43.75 19.64
C VAL A 221 -12.06 -43.57 19.18
N SER A 222 -11.83 -43.65 17.88
CA SER A 222 -10.54 -43.34 17.24
C SER A 222 -10.39 -41.84 17.00
N TRP A 223 -9.15 -41.34 17.05
CA TRP A 223 -8.77 -39.93 16.83
C TRP A 223 -7.50 -39.81 16.00
#